data_AF-A0A528B3L3-F1
#
_entry.id   AF-A0A528B3L3-F1
#
_cell.length_a   1.000
_cell.length_b   1.000
_cell.length_c   1.000
_cell.angle_alpha   90.00
_cell.angle_beta   90.00
_cell.angle_gamma   90.00
#
_symmetry.space_group_name_H-M   'P 1'
#
loop_
_entity.id
_entity.type
_entity.pdbx_description
1 polymer ?
#
loop_
_entity_poly.entity_id
_entity_poly.type
_entity_poly.pdbx_seq_one_letter_code
_entity_poly.pdbx_strand_id
1 'polypeptide(L)' 'MRKLIVTEFISVDDIAEVEKLPGVTWNDEMQRFKEDELADSGAMLLGRT' A
#
# COMPACT_ATOMS: atom_id res chain seq x y z
N MET A 1 20.00 12.42 -4.86
CA MET A 1 18.81 12.46 -5.74
C MET A 1 17.62 11.90 -4.97
N ARG A 2 16.45 12.53 -5.04
CA ARG A 2 15.21 11.99 -4.43
C ARG A 2 14.64 10.89 -5.34
N LYS A 3 14.08 9.83 -4.74
CA LYS A 3 13.44 8.73 -5.46
C LYS A 3 11.94 8.70 -5.10
N LEU A 4 11.11 8.33 -6.06
CA LEU A 4 9.72 7.96 -5.81
C LEU A 4 9.67 6.43 -5.71
N ILE A 5 9.14 5.92 -4.60
CA ILE A 5 8.95 4.50 -4.36
C ILE A 5 7.44 4.27 -4.37
N VAL A 6 6.99 3.24 -5.08
CA VAL A 6 5.60 2.81 -5.10
C VAL A 6 5.53 1.47 -4.40
N THR A 7 4.75 1.43 -3.32
CA THR A 7 4.49 0.23 -2.54
C THR A 7 3.01 -0.07 -2.55
N GLU A 8 2.64 -1.26 -3.03
CA GLU A 8 1.25 -1.63 -3.24
C GLU A 8 1.07 -3.12 -3.00
N PHE A 9 -0.09 -3.49 -2.45
CA PHE A 9 -0.52 -4.88 -2.36
C PHE A 9 -1.31 -5.23 -3.62
N ILE A 10 -0.82 -6.24 -4.34
CA ILE A 10 -1.41 -6.72 -5.59
C ILE A 10 -1.79 -8.19 -5.40
N SER A 11 -2.96 -8.58 -5.88
CA SER A 11 -3.35 -9.99 -5.92
C SER A 11 -2.51 -10.79 -6.93
N VAL A 12 -2.56 -12.12 -6.85
CA VAL A 12 -1.79 -13.01 -7.74
C VAL A 12 -2.20 -12.87 -9.21
N ASP A 13 -3.42 -12.39 -9.49
CA ASP A 13 -3.95 -12.08 -10.82
C ASP A 13 -3.75 -10.61 -11.24
N ASP A 14 -2.78 -9.91 -10.64
CA ASP A 14 -2.34 -8.56 -10.98
C ASP A 14 -3.38 -7.44 -10.75
N ILE A 15 -4.29 -7.61 -9.79
CA ILE A 15 -5.30 -6.59 -9.43
C ILE A 15 -4.85 -5.80 -8.19
N ALA A 16 -4.84 -4.46 -8.32
CA ALA A 16 -4.41 -3.51 -7.29
C ALA A 16 -5.56 -2.58 -6.85
N GLU A 17 -6.78 -3.11 -6.68
CA GLU A 17 -7.99 -2.29 -6.50
C GLU A 17 -8.71 -2.57 -5.18
N VAL A 18 -8.78 -1.55 -4.30
CA VAL A 18 -9.41 -1.59 -2.97
C VAL A 18 -10.90 -1.94 -3.03
N GLU A 19 -11.62 -1.59 -4.11
CA GLU A 19 -13.06 -1.85 -4.25
C GLU A 19 -13.41 -3.29 -4.67
N LYS A 20 -12.43 -4.04 -5.21
CA LYS A 20 -12.63 -5.44 -5.65
C LYS A 20 -12.07 -6.46 -4.67
N LEU A 21 -11.18 -6.05 -3.78
CA LEU A 21 -10.69 -6.92 -2.73
C LEU A 21 -11.76 -7.05 -1.65
N PRO A 22 -12.21 -8.27 -1.30
CA PRO A 22 -13.11 -8.45 -0.16
C PRO A 22 -12.49 -7.79 1.08
N GLY A 23 -13.31 -7.16 1.93
CA GLY A 23 -12.86 -6.52 3.18
C GLY A 23 -12.12 -7.43 4.18
N VAL A 24 -11.92 -8.70 3.81
CA VAL A 24 -11.21 -9.77 4.52
C VAL A 24 -9.69 -9.77 4.21
N THR A 25 -9.22 -8.95 3.26
CA THR A 25 -7.83 -9.07 2.76
C THR A 25 -6.81 -8.27 3.57
N TRP A 26 -7.22 -7.24 4.33
CA TRP A 26 -6.32 -6.43 5.15
C TRP A 26 -6.04 -7.12 6.49
N ASN A 27 -4.78 -7.45 6.76
CA ASN A 27 -4.35 -8.12 7.98
C ASN A 27 -3.27 -7.32 8.73
N ASP A 28 -2.90 -7.80 9.93
CA ASP A 28 -1.93 -7.12 10.80
C ASP A 28 -0.54 -7.00 10.16
N GLU A 29 -0.13 -7.95 9.32
CA GLU A 29 1.15 -7.89 8.62
C GLU A 29 1.16 -6.78 7.56
N MET A 30 0.07 -6.62 6.81
CA MET A 30 -0.09 -5.55 5.84
C MET A 30 -0.14 -4.17 6.50
N GLN A 31 -0.81 -4.07 7.65
CA GLN A 31 -0.86 -2.85 8.45
C GLN A 31 0.55 -2.46 8.91
N ARG A 32 1.30 -3.41 9.48
CA ARG A 32 2.66 -3.19 9.95
C ARG A 32 3.60 -2.76 8.84
N PHE A 33 3.53 -3.42 7.68
CA PHE A 33 4.31 -3.04 6.50
C PHE A 33 4.06 -1.59 6.08
N LYS A 34 2.80 -1.15 6.07
CA LYS A 34 2.44 0.23 5.73
C LYS A 34 2.99 1.25 6.74
N GLU A 35 2.98 0.90 8.02
CA GLU A 35 3.53 1.75 9.08
C GLU A 35 5.05 1.88 8.98
N ASP A 36 5.74 0.78 8.69
CA ASP A 36 7.19 0.76 8.47
C ASP A 36 7.57 1.61 7.24
N GLU A 37 6.86 1.45 6.11
CA GLU A 37 7.07 2.27 4.89
C GLU A 37 6.80 3.76 5.16
N LEU A 38 5.77 4.08 5.95
CA LEU A 38 5.47 5.46 6.31
C LEU A 38 6.61 6.08 7.12
N ALA A 39 7.18 5.32 8.08
CA ALA A 39 8.27 5.79 8.93
C ALA A 39 9.57 6.03 8.15
N ASP A 40 9.85 5.21 7.14
CA ASP A 40 11.05 5.33 6.29
C ASP A 40 10.88 6.39 5.17
N SER A 41 9.65 6.79 4.86
CA SER A 41 9.35 7.79 3.84
C SER A 41 9.39 9.23 4.38
N GLY A 42 9.95 10.16 3.60
CA GLY A 42 9.91 11.60 3.93
C GLY A 42 8.56 12.27 3.61
N ALA A 43 7.74 11.64 2.77
CA ALA A 43 6.39 12.08 2.39
C ALA A 43 5.64 10.94 1.70
N MET A 44 4.33 10.84 1.92
CA MET A 44 3.44 9.89 1.26
C MET A 44 2.49 10.64 0.30
N LEU A 45 2.41 10.16 -0.94
CA LEU A 45 1.51 10.72 -1.96
C LEU A 45 0.30 9.81 -2.11
N LEU A 46 -0.88 10.29 -1.71
CA LEU A 46 -2.13 9.56 -1.83
C LEU A 46 -3.03 10.20 -2.88
N GLY A 47 -3.75 9.36 -3.63
CA GLY A 47 -4.79 9.80 -4.55
C GLY A 47 -5.98 10.42 -3.80
N ARG A 48 -6.67 11.36 -4.44
CA ARG A 48 -7.95 11.87 -3.95
C ARG A 48 -9.05 10.87 -4.32
N THR A 49 -9.74 10.33 -3.33
CA THR A 49 -10.94 9.48 -3.47
C THR A 49 -12.18 10.32 -3.73
#